data_AF-A0A950ZAU8-F1
#
_entry.id   AF-A0A950ZAU8-F1
#
_cell.length_a   1.000
_cell.length_b   1.000
_cell.length_c   1.000
_cell.angle_alpha   90.00
_cell.angle_beta   90.00
_cell.angle_gamma   90.00
#
_symmetry.space_group_name_H-M   'P 1'
#
loop_
_entity.id
_entity.type
_entity.pdbx_description
1 polymer ?
#
loop_
_entity_poly.entity_id
_entity_poly.type
_entity_poly.pdbx_seq_one_letter_code
_entity_poly.pdbx_strand_id
1 'polypeptide(L)'
;MAGVALAISVFSALEASAISKTIAASSGQMVNTNQELIGLGTGNLASAIVGGMPISGSLTRSFLNFDLGASTRISSLVSSSIVLVLIIFAGPMTRFVPKVALAAHLLVVSAQIISPRLITFAVRSTRADAAVFFVTFLSTLFLPLEIAIYLGVGMSLALFLHKVSAPQLVEYAFSEEGSLKEIDSPQKRSHAQISIIHVEGELFFGAADVFSNQIRRICEQQNLKVVILRMKNARNLDASGAMALDSLLDYLQQKNRYLIMSGVTPKVMRVLERSGLVEKLGRENVFLAEQSLNASTRNALKRALSIVAATASDIRIFFNPGQRVGPATEEASSWTFEI
;
A
#
# COMPACT_ATOMS: atom_id res chain seq x y z
N MET A 1 34.61 -1.37 3.93
CA MET A 1 34.22 -1.53 5.35
C MET A 1 32.87 -0.90 5.67
N ALA A 2 32.57 0.33 5.22
CA ALA A 2 31.26 0.95 5.48
C ALA A 2 30.05 0.13 4.98
N GLY A 3 30.15 -0.49 3.79
CA GLY A 3 29.09 -1.36 3.25
C GLY A 3 28.81 -2.57 4.15
N VAL A 4 29.85 -3.33 4.50
CA VAL A 4 29.74 -4.50 5.39
C VAL A 4 29.12 -4.12 6.74
N ALA A 5 29.57 -3.02 7.35
CA ALA A 5 29.03 -2.53 8.62
C ALA A 5 27.55 -2.19 8.52
N LEU A 6 27.11 -1.55 7.43
CA LEU A 6 25.72 -1.22 7.19
C LEU A 6 24.86 -2.47 6.96
N ALA A 7 25.36 -3.43 6.18
CA ALA A 7 24.66 -4.70 5.95
C ALA A 7 24.45 -5.49 7.25
N ILE A 8 25.51 -5.62 8.06
CA ILE A 8 25.43 -6.29 9.38
C ILE A 8 24.50 -5.53 10.31
N SER A 9 24.57 -4.19 10.36
CA SER A 9 23.69 -3.39 11.22
C SER A 9 22.22 -3.57 10.86
N VAL A 10 21.88 -3.55 9.57
CA VAL A 10 20.51 -3.80 9.10
C VAL A 10 20.07 -5.23 9.43
N PHE A 11 20.94 -6.22 9.19
CA PHE A 11 20.64 -7.62 9.51
C PHE A 11 20.40 -7.83 11.01
N SER A 12 21.30 -7.34 11.88
CA SER A 12 21.16 -7.46 13.33
C SER A 12 19.91 -6.72 13.85
N ALA A 13 19.57 -5.56 13.28
CA ALA A 13 18.37 -4.81 13.63
C ALA A 13 17.08 -5.58 13.26
N LEU A 14 17.06 -6.17 12.06
CA LEU A 14 15.94 -7.01 11.60
C LEU A 14 15.79 -8.26 12.46
N GLU A 15 16.90 -8.95 12.76
CA GLU A 15 16.93 -10.13 13.60
C GLU A 15 16.42 -9.83 15.02
N ALA A 16 16.96 -8.80 15.66
CA ALA A 16 16.54 -8.39 17.01
C ALA A 16 15.05 -8.00 17.04
N SER A 17 14.57 -7.23 16.04
CA SER A 17 13.15 -6.85 15.96
C SER A 17 12.24 -8.07 15.75
N ALA A 18 12.65 -9.02 14.91
CA ALA A 18 11.90 -10.24 14.67
C ALA A 18 11.80 -11.09 15.95
N ILE A 19 12.94 -11.35 16.61
CA ILE A 19 12.99 -12.09 17.89
C ILE A 19 12.07 -11.46 18.93
N SER A 20 12.23 -10.15 19.14
CA SER A 20 11.49 -9.43 20.18
C SER A 20 9.99 -9.44 19.90
N LYS A 21 9.56 -9.32 18.63
CA LYS A 21 8.14 -9.45 18.26
C LYS A 21 7.61 -10.88 18.45
N THR A 22 8.40 -11.91 18.13
CA THR A 22 7.95 -13.29 18.31
C THR A 22 7.78 -13.64 19.79
N ILE A 23 8.72 -13.24 20.65
CA ILE A 23 8.60 -13.47 22.10
C ILE A 23 7.45 -12.65 22.68
N ALA A 24 7.27 -11.40 22.24
CA ALA A 24 6.16 -10.55 22.65
C ALA A 24 4.79 -11.13 22.29
N ALA A 25 4.68 -11.77 21.13
CA ALA A 25 3.46 -12.46 20.73
C ALA A 25 3.12 -13.63 21.67
N SER A 26 4.12 -14.32 22.23
CA SER A 26 3.93 -15.40 23.21
C SER A 26 3.75 -14.89 24.64
N SER A 27 4.39 -13.79 25.02
CA SER A 27 4.38 -13.25 26.39
C SER A 27 3.29 -12.21 26.65
N GLY A 28 2.65 -11.68 25.60
CA GLY A 28 1.68 -10.58 25.69
C GLY A 28 2.30 -9.22 25.99
N GLN A 29 3.63 -9.10 25.98
CA GLN A 29 4.34 -7.86 26.27
C GLN A 29 4.29 -6.89 25.07
N MET A 30 4.34 -5.60 25.36
CA MET A 30 4.51 -4.58 24.33
C MET A 30 6.00 -4.34 24.05
N VAL A 31 6.39 -4.40 22.78
CA VAL A 31 7.77 -4.13 22.34
C VAL A 31 7.87 -2.76 21.70
N ASN A 32 8.73 -1.91 22.26
CA ASN A 32 9.13 -0.67 21.62
C ASN A 32 10.36 -0.93 20.74
N THR A 33 10.17 -0.96 19.43
CA THR A 33 11.26 -1.23 18.47
C THR A 33 12.36 -0.16 18.51
N ASN A 34 12.02 1.10 18.75
CA ASN A 34 13.03 2.16 18.85
C ASN A 34 13.94 1.94 20.05
N GLN A 35 13.38 1.54 21.19
CA GLN A 35 14.15 1.23 22.39
C GLN A 35 15.08 0.03 22.17
N GLU A 36 14.61 -0.98 21.45
CA GLU A 36 15.42 -2.16 21.10
C GLU A 36 16.61 -1.78 20.22
N LEU A 37 16.40 -0.95 19.20
CA LEU A 37 17.47 -0.48 18.32
C LEU A 37 18.51 0.38 19.07
N ILE A 38 18.07 1.22 20.00
CA ILE A 38 18.97 1.98 20.88
C ILE A 38 19.77 1.02 21.77
N GLY A 39 19.14 -0.01 22.33
CA GLY A 39 19.81 -1.04 23.13
C GLY A 39 20.86 -1.81 22.33
N LEU A 40 20.51 -2.25 21.12
CA LEU A 40 21.43 -2.94 20.21
C LEU A 40 22.60 -2.05 19.79
N GLY A 41 22.35 -0.78 19.50
CA GLY A 41 23.37 0.21 19.14
C GLY A 41 24.34 0.49 20.28
N THR A 42 23.82 0.76 21.48
CA THR A 42 24.65 0.99 22.68
C THR A 42 25.45 -0.24 23.07
N GLY A 43 24.87 -1.45 22.96
CA GLY A 43 25.59 -2.70 23.18
C GLY A 43 26.72 -2.93 22.16
N ASN A 44 26.52 -2.62 20.89
CA ASN A 44 27.57 -2.71 19.87
C ASN A 44 28.68 -1.68 20.08
N LEU A 45 28.36 -0.46 20.53
CA LEU A 45 29.36 0.54 20.91
C LEU A 45 30.20 0.06 22.11
N ALA A 46 29.56 -0.49 23.13
CA ALA A 46 30.25 -1.07 24.28
C ALA A 46 31.15 -2.25 23.87
N SER A 47 30.69 -3.12 22.97
CA SER A 47 31.49 -4.22 22.40
C SER A 47 32.73 -3.69 21.68
N ALA A 48 32.57 -2.66 20.85
CA ALA A 48 33.66 -2.07 20.09
C ALA A 48 34.77 -1.48 20.97
N ILE A 49 34.44 -0.87 22.11
CA ILE A 49 35.42 -0.30 23.06
C ILE A 49 36.35 -1.38 23.62
N VAL A 50 35.85 -2.61 23.79
CA VAL A 50 36.61 -3.75 24.33
C VAL A 50 37.24 -4.60 23.20
N GLY A 51 37.13 -4.16 21.95
CA GLY A 51 37.63 -4.92 20.78
C GLY A 51 36.77 -6.15 20.45
N GLY A 52 35.51 -6.17 20.89
CA GLY A 52 34.57 -7.24 20.65
C GLY A 52 34.00 -7.27 19.22
N MET A 53 33.44 -8.41 18.85
CA MET A 53 32.73 -8.58 17.58
C MET A 53 31.35 -7.91 17.62
N PRO A 54 30.75 -7.59 16.45
CA PRO A 54 29.36 -7.13 16.38
C PRO A 54 28.42 -8.12 17.08
N ILE A 55 27.52 -7.60 17.90
CA ILE A 55 26.52 -8.38 18.63
C ILE A 55 25.14 -8.25 17.96
N SER A 56 24.35 -9.31 18.06
CA SER A 56 22.96 -9.40 17.61
C SER A 56 22.11 -10.11 18.67
N GLY A 57 20.80 -10.19 18.42
CA GLY A 57 19.91 -11.08 19.16
C GLY A 57 20.23 -12.55 18.90
N SER A 58 19.77 -13.45 19.77
CA SER A 58 19.88 -14.89 19.56
C SER A 58 18.52 -15.55 19.78
N LEU A 59 17.90 -16.03 18.69
CA LEU A 59 16.63 -16.75 18.74
C LEU A 59 16.69 -17.89 19.78
N THR A 60 17.66 -18.79 19.64
CA THR A 60 17.78 -19.98 20.49
C THR A 60 17.97 -19.63 21.97
N ARG A 61 18.83 -18.65 22.30
CA ARG A 61 19.06 -18.28 23.70
C ARG A 61 17.86 -17.55 24.30
N SER A 62 17.22 -16.66 23.54
CA SER A 62 16.06 -15.92 24.02
C SER A 62 14.85 -16.82 24.23
N PHE A 63 14.59 -17.78 23.33
CA PHE A 63 13.53 -18.77 23.52
C PHE A 63 13.82 -19.70 24.70
N LEU A 64 15.04 -20.24 24.81
CA LEU A 64 15.40 -21.08 25.95
C LEU A 64 15.24 -20.32 27.27
N ASN A 65 15.69 -19.07 27.33
CA ASN A 65 15.54 -18.23 28.51
C ASN A 65 14.06 -17.97 28.86
N PHE A 66 13.23 -17.73 27.84
CA PHE A 66 11.79 -17.56 27.99
C PHE A 66 11.10 -18.84 28.48
N ASP A 67 11.41 -20.00 27.87
CA ASP A 67 10.84 -21.31 28.22
C ASP A 67 11.23 -21.76 29.63
N LEU A 68 12.42 -21.34 30.11
CA LEU A 68 12.85 -21.53 31.51
C LEU A 68 12.17 -20.58 32.50
N GLY A 69 11.22 -19.76 32.06
CA GLY A 69 10.42 -18.88 32.92
C GLY A 69 11.10 -17.58 33.33
N ALA A 70 12.15 -17.15 32.61
CA ALA A 70 12.82 -15.89 32.93
C ALA A 70 11.89 -14.69 32.69
N SER A 71 11.60 -13.94 33.77
CA SER A 71 10.66 -12.82 33.75
C SER A 71 11.34 -11.44 33.71
N THR A 72 12.65 -11.37 33.97
CA THR A 72 13.40 -10.11 34.05
C THR A 72 14.72 -10.16 33.28
N ARG A 73 15.26 -8.97 32.97
CA ARG A 73 16.58 -8.80 32.31
C ARG A 73 17.75 -9.30 33.15
N ILE A 74 17.53 -9.58 34.44
CA ILE A 74 18.55 -10.10 35.36
C ILE A 74 19.08 -11.45 34.86
N SER A 75 18.23 -12.28 34.23
CA SER A 75 18.69 -13.57 33.70
C SER A 75 19.85 -13.41 32.69
N SER A 76 19.74 -12.45 31.77
CA SER A 76 20.80 -12.17 30.79
C SER A 76 22.07 -11.62 31.46
N LEU A 77 21.94 -10.83 32.52
CA LEU A 77 23.08 -10.29 33.27
C LEU A 77 23.82 -11.40 34.03
N VAL A 78 23.08 -12.28 34.69
CA VAL A 78 23.62 -13.46 35.39
C VAL A 78 24.32 -14.39 34.39
N SER A 79 23.66 -14.72 33.27
CA SER A 79 24.24 -15.56 32.22
C SER A 79 25.55 -14.97 31.68
N SER A 80 25.57 -13.66 31.38
CA SER A 80 26.77 -12.98 30.88
C SER A 80 27.90 -12.96 31.92
N SER A 81 27.56 -12.80 33.20
CA SER A 81 28.53 -12.81 34.29
C SER A 81 29.15 -14.20 34.48
N ILE A 82 28.34 -15.26 34.41
CA ILE A 82 28.81 -16.65 34.46
C ILE A 82 29.76 -16.94 33.28
N VAL A 83 29.39 -16.51 32.07
CA VAL A 83 30.24 -16.68 30.88
C VAL A 83 31.57 -15.93 31.06
N LEU A 84 31.56 -14.70 31.59
CA LEU A 84 32.78 -13.94 31.85
C LEU A 84 33.70 -14.67 32.85
N VAL A 85 33.16 -15.16 33.96
CA VAL A 85 33.90 -15.96 34.95
C VAL A 85 34.47 -17.22 34.29
N LEU A 86 33.67 -17.96 33.54
CA LEU A 86 34.13 -19.16 32.83
C LEU A 86 35.26 -18.86 31.84
N ILE A 87 35.20 -17.75 31.11
CA ILE A 87 36.27 -17.37 30.18
C ILE A 87 37.57 -17.07 30.93
N ILE A 88 37.50 -16.36 32.07
CA ILE A 88 38.69 -16.01 32.87
C ILE A 88 39.35 -17.24 33.48
N PHE A 89 38.56 -18.15 34.08
CA PHE A 89 39.12 -19.30 34.81
C PHE A 89 39.29 -20.55 33.95
N ALA A 90 38.34 -20.83 33.05
CA ALA A 90 38.32 -22.03 32.21
C ALA A 90 38.72 -21.75 30.75
N GLY A 91 39.08 -20.52 30.39
CA GLY A 91 39.58 -20.16 29.06
C GLY A 91 40.67 -21.10 28.53
N PRO A 92 41.72 -21.44 29.30
CA PRO A 92 42.75 -22.37 28.86
C PRO A 92 42.24 -23.79 28.56
N MET A 93 41.12 -24.21 29.16
CA MET A 93 40.52 -25.53 28.92
C MET A 93 39.85 -25.63 27.55
N THR A 94 39.48 -24.51 26.94
CA THR A 94 38.84 -24.50 25.60
C THR A 94 39.71 -25.16 24.53
N ARG A 95 41.04 -25.21 24.72
CA ARG A 95 41.97 -25.92 23.81
C ARG A 95 41.72 -27.42 23.72
N PHE A 96 41.06 -28.01 24.72
CA PHE A 96 40.73 -29.44 24.75
C PHE A 96 39.40 -29.76 24.06
N VAL A 97 38.62 -28.74 23.68
CA VAL A 97 37.33 -28.95 23.01
C VAL A 97 37.57 -29.50 21.61
N PRO A 98 37.08 -30.71 21.29
CA PRO A 98 37.26 -31.28 19.97
C PRO A 98 36.55 -30.43 18.92
N LYS A 99 37.27 -30.02 17.87
CA LYS A 99 36.68 -29.27 16.74
C LYS A 99 35.50 -30.02 16.10
N VAL A 100 35.55 -31.36 16.10
CA VAL A 100 34.47 -32.22 15.60
C VAL A 100 33.18 -32.04 16.41
N ALA A 101 33.27 -31.89 17.74
CA ALA A 101 32.10 -31.65 18.58
C ALA A 101 31.45 -30.29 18.28
N LEU A 102 32.26 -29.26 18.04
CA LEU A 102 31.78 -27.93 17.64
C LEU A 102 31.11 -27.97 16.26
N ALA A 103 31.71 -28.66 15.28
CA ALA A 103 31.12 -28.82 13.95
C ALA A 103 29.78 -29.58 14.00
N ALA A 104 29.71 -30.67 14.77
CA ALA A 104 28.47 -31.42 14.97
C ALA A 104 27.38 -30.56 15.62
N HIS A 105 27.74 -29.74 16.62
CA HIS A 105 26.81 -28.80 17.23
C HIS A 105 26.28 -27.78 16.23
N LEU A 106 27.15 -27.18 15.40
CA LEU A 106 26.74 -26.23 14.36
C LEU A 106 25.79 -26.86 13.34
N LEU A 107 26.00 -28.11 12.93
CA LEU A 107 25.10 -28.83 12.03
C LEU A 107 23.71 -29.04 12.66
N VAL A 108 23.67 -29.44 13.93
CA VAL A 108 22.40 -29.62 14.67
C VAL A 108 21.65 -28.30 14.80
N VAL A 109 22.33 -27.22 15.20
CA VAL A 109 21.72 -25.90 15.32
C VAL A 109 21.22 -25.39 13.96
N SER A 110 22.01 -25.58 12.89
CA SER A 110 21.60 -25.19 11.54
C SER A 110 20.34 -25.93 11.08
N ALA A 111 20.26 -27.24 11.36
CA ALA A 111 19.08 -28.04 11.03
C ALA A 111 17.82 -27.59 11.81
N GLN A 112 17.97 -27.14 13.06
CA GLN A 112 16.85 -26.65 13.88
C GLN A 112 16.29 -25.31 13.42
N ILE A 113 17.11 -24.45 12.82
CA ILE A 113 16.67 -23.13 12.31
C ILE A 113 15.87 -23.29 11.01
N ILE A 114 16.12 -24.35 10.23
CA ILE A 114 15.40 -24.61 8.98
C ILE A 114 13.98 -25.08 9.28
N SER A 115 12.99 -24.27 8.91
CA SER A 115 11.57 -24.61 9.05
C SER A 115 10.93 -24.87 7.67
N PRO A 116 10.64 -26.13 7.31
CA PRO A 116 9.98 -26.46 6.04
C PRO A 116 8.61 -25.79 5.89
N ARG A 117 7.92 -25.55 7.02
CA ARG A 117 6.64 -24.85 7.05
C ARG A 117 6.78 -23.40 6.59
N LEU A 118 7.77 -22.67 7.11
CA LEU A 118 8.01 -21.27 6.73
C LEU A 118 8.47 -21.16 5.26
N ILE A 119 9.30 -22.09 4.79
CA ILE A 119 9.73 -22.15 3.39
C ILE A 119 8.52 -22.36 2.47
N THR A 120 7.67 -23.33 2.79
CA THR A 120 6.46 -23.62 2.00
C THR A 120 5.51 -22.43 1.99
N PHE A 121 5.34 -21.77 3.14
CA PHE A 121 4.51 -20.58 3.27
C PHE A 121 5.04 -19.44 2.40
N ALA A 122 6.34 -19.13 2.45
CA ALA A 122 6.94 -18.06 1.64
C ALA A 122 6.79 -18.33 0.14
N VAL A 123 7.05 -19.57 -0.30
CA VAL A 123 7.02 -19.95 -1.73
C VAL A 123 5.60 -20.04 -2.28
N ARG A 124 4.61 -20.42 -1.46
CA ARG A 124 3.20 -20.56 -1.90
C ARG A 124 2.34 -19.32 -1.70
N SER A 125 2.80 -18.31 -0.96
CA SER A 125 2.01 -17.10 -0.66
C SER A 125 1.77 -16.25 -1.90
N THR A 126 2.83 -15.74 -2.52
CA THR A 126 2.73 -14.99 -3.78
C THR A 126 3.94 -15.28 -4.66
N ARG A 127 3.79 -15.09 -5.98
CA ARG A 127 4.92 -15.21 -6.92
C ARG A 127 6.06 -14.24 -6.59
N ALA A 128 5.70 -13.05 -6.09
CA ALA A 128 6.65 -12.03 -5.66
C ALA A 128 7.45 -12.51 -4.44
N ASP A 129 6.79 -13.04 -3.41
CA ASP A 129 7.45 -13.55 -2.20
C ASP A 129 8.33 -14.76 -2.50
N ALA A 130 7.87 -15.66 -3.38
CA ALA A 130 8.67 -16.79 -3.86
C ALA A 130 9.95 -16.33 -4.57
N ALA A 131 9.85 -15.29 -5.43
CA ALA A 131 10.99 -14.75 -6.13
C ALA A 131 12.01 -14.13 -5.16
N VAL A 132 11.56 -13.35 -4.17
CA VAL A 132 12.43 -12.81 -3.11
C VAL A 132 13.13 -13.92 -2.34
N PHE A 133 12.39 -14.99 -1.98
CA PHE A 133 12.95 -16.14 -1.27
C PHE A 133 14.07 -16.81 -2.07
N PHE A 134 13.82 -17.18 -3.34
CA PHE A 134 14.82 -17.86 -4.16
C PHE A 134 16.02 -16.97 -4.47
N VAL A 135 15.79 -15.69 -4.80
CA VAL A 135 16.89 -14.75 -5.05
C VAL A 135 17.76 -14.59 -3.81
N THR A 136 17.16 -14.41 -2.63
CA THR A 136 17.91 -14.28 -1.38
C THR A 136 18.66 -15.57 -1.06
N PHE A 137 18.02 -16.73 -1.17
CA PHE A 137 18.62 -18.04 -0.88
C PHE A 137 19.81 -18.36 -1.80
N LEU A 138 19.64 -18.17 -3.12
CA LEU A 138 20.73 -18.39 -4.08
C LEU A 138 21.85 -17.37 -3.86
N SER A 139 21.50 -16.11 -3.57
CA SER A 139 22.50 -15.07 -3.30
C SER A 139 23.32 -15.40 -2.05
N THR A 140 22.72 -15.85 -0.95
CA THR A 140 23.47 -16.24 0.25
C THR A 140 24.33 -17.49 0.05
N LEU A 141 23.99 -18.34 -0.92
CA LEU A 141 24.75 -19.56 -1.23
C LEU A 141 25.99 -19.26 -2.09
N PHE A 142 25.89 -18.32 -3.03
CA PHE A 142 26.94 -18.08 -4.03
C PHE A 142 27.70 -16.75 -3.87
N LEU A 143 27.16 -15.78 -3.13
CA LEU A 143 27.72 -14.44 -2.98
C LEU A 143 28.08 -14.13 -1.52
N PRO A 144 28.98 -13.17 -1.28
CA PRO A 144 29.20 -12.60 0.04
C PRO A 144 27.90 -12.14 0.71
N LEU A 145 27.78 -12.39 2.01
CA LEU A 145 26.56 -12.12 2.81
C LEU A 145 26.04 -10.68 2.64
N GLU A 146 26.94 -9.69 2.59
CA GLU A 146 26.59 -8.28 2.38
C GLU A 146 25.85 -8.04 1.06
N ILE A 147 26.30 -8.66 -0.03
CA ILE A 147 25.66 -8.54 -1.35
C ILE A 147 24.30 -9.22 -1.33
N ALA A 148 24.21 -10.39 -0.70
CA ALA A 148 22.95 -11.11 -0.56
C ALA A 148 21.90 -10.31 0.23
N ILE A 149 22.29 -9.63 1.31
CA ILE A 149 21.42 -8.74 2.07
C ILE A 149 20.91 -7.59 1.19
N TYR A 150 21.79 -6.94 0.42
CA TYR A 150 21.38 -5.85 -0.46
C TYR A 150 20.43 -6.31 -1.56
N LEU A 151 20.67 -7.47 -2.16
CA LEU A 151 19.78 -8.03 -3.18
C LEU A 151 18.40 -8.37 -2.61
N GLY A 152 18.35 -9.02 -1.44
CA GLY A 152 17.08 -9.37 -0.79
C GLY A 152 16.26 -8.13 -0.40
N VAL A 153 16.88 -7.17 0.29
CA VAL A 153 16.22 -5.92 0.70
C VAL A 153 15.82 -5.07 -0.50
N GLY A 154 16.72 -4.94 -1.48
CA GLY A 154 16.47 -4.16 -2.70
C GLY A 154 15.33 -4.74 -3.54
N MET A 155 15.28 -6.06 -3.70
CA MET A 155 14.19 -6.73 -4.42
C MET A 155 12.86 -6.60 -3.69
N SER A 156 12.85 -6.77 -2.36
CA SER A 156 11.65 -6.58 -1.54
C SER A 156 11.12 -5.14 -1.65
N LEU A 157 12.00 -4.15 -1.58
CA LEU A 157 11.64 -2.74 -1.76
C LEU A 157 11.10 -2.45 -3.16
N ALA A 158 11.75 -2.97 -4.21
CA ALA A 158 11.31 -2.80 -5.58
C ALA A 158 9.92 -3.41 -5.82
N LEU A 159 9.65 -4.61 -5.29
CA LEU A 159 8.33 -5.26 -5.37
C LEU A 159 7.27 -4.50 -4.57
N PHE A 160 7.62 -4.00 -3.39
CA PHE A 160 6.73 -3.15 -2.60
C PHE A 160 6.37 -1.87 -3.36
N LEU A 161 7.36 -1.17 -3.93
CA LEU A 161 7.13 0.02 -4.75
C LEU A 161 6.27 -0.30 -5.97
N HIS A 162 6.54 -1.40 -6.67
CA HIS A 162 5.73 -1.84 -7.81
C HIS A 162 4.27 -2.11 -7.40
N LYS A 163 4.06 -2.79 -6.27
CA LYS A 163 2.71 -3.09 -5.74
C LYS A 163 1.94 -1.82 -5.38
N VAL A 164 2.62 -0.83 -4.80
CA VAL A 164 1.99 0.41 -4.34
C VAL A 164 1.79 1.41 -5.50
N SER A 165 2.60 1.32 -6.56
CA SER A 165 2.52 2.22 -7.73
C SER A 165 1.42 1.86 -8.74
N ALA A 166 0.73 0.73 -8.58
CA ALA A 166 -0.37 0.31 -9.46
C ALA A 166 -1.74 0.50 -8.76
N PRO A 167 -2.35 1.69 -8.81
CA PRO A 167 -3.68 1.91 -8.25
C PRO A 167 -4.70 1.06 -9.01
N GLN A 168 -5.65 0.47 -8.29
CA GLN A 168 -6.77 -0.24 -8.90
C GLN A 168 -7.87 0.78 -9.20
N LEU A 169 -8.20 0.96 -10.47
CA LEU A 169 -9.34 1.75 -10.91
C LEU A 169 -10.46 0.80 -11.30
N VAL A 170 -11.59 0.89 -10.60
CA VAL A 170 -12.81 0.13 -10.92
C VAL A 170 -13.84 1.12 -11.48
N GLU A 171 -14.30 0.87 -12.71
CA GLU A 171 -15.28 1.71 -13.40
C GLU A 171 -16.71 1.15 -13.19
N TYR A 172 -17.62 2.01 -12.76
CA TYR A 172 -19.05 1.73 -12.71
C TYR A 172 -19.78 2.69 -13.64
N ALA A 173 -20.71 2.20 -14.47
CA ALA A 173 -21.69 3.10 -15.10
C ALA A 173 -23.12 2.77 -14.71
N PHE A 174 -23.93 3.77 -15.00
CA PHE A 174 -25.37 3.77 -14.80
C PHE A 174 -26.03 3.14 -16.04
N SER A 175 -26.79 2.07 -15.82
CA SER A 175 -27.75 1.57 -16.82
C SER A 175 -28.98 2.48 -16.85
N GLU A 176 -29.70 2.55 -17.97
CA GLU A 176 -30.96 3.33 -18.09
C GLU A 176 -32.03 2.94 -17.04
N GLU A 177 -31.85 1.80 -16.37
CA GLU A 177 -32.73 1.21 -15.34
C GLU A 177 -32.36 1.58 -13.89
N GLY A 178 -31.51 2.58 -13.65
CA GLY A 178 -31.30 3.07 -12.27
C GLY A 178 -30.33 2.26 -11.39
N SER A 179 -29.71 1.19 -11.89
CA SER A 179 -28.78 0.34 -11.13
C SER A 179 -27.30 0.62 -11.44
N LEU A 180 -26.47 0.69 -10.38
CA LEU A 180 -25.00 0.70 -10.45
C LEU A 180 -24.51 -0.70 -10.80
N LYS A 181 -24.00 -0.91 -12.01
CA LYS A 181 -23.35 -2.17 -12.42
C LYS A 181 -21.89 -1.90 -12.78
N GLU A 182 -21.02 -2.80 -12.37
CA GLU A 182 -19.61 -2.85 -12.80
C GLU A 182 -19.57 -3.10 -14.30
N ILE A 183 -18.84 -2.26 -15.06
CA ILE A 183 -18.72 -2.47 -16.52
C ILE A 183 -17.41 -3.15 -16.84
N ASP A 184 -17.48 -4.45 -17.07
CA ASP A 184 -16.34 -5.21 -17.61
C ASP A 184 -16.29 -5.22 -19.15
N SER A 185 -17.33 -4.75 -19.86
CA SER A 185 -17.42 -4.89 -21.32
C SER A 185 -17.58 -3.56 -22.09
N PRO A 186 -16.82 -3.36 -23.20
CA PRO A 186 -16.84 -2.12 -23.98
C PRO A 186 -18.18 -1.81 -24.67
N GLN A 187 -19.04 -2.81 -24.89
CA GLN A 187 -20.33 -2.61 -25.58
C GLN A 187 -21.41 -1.94 -24.71
N LYS A 188 -21.35 -2.03 -23.38
CA LYS A 188 -22.26 -1.30 -22.48
C LYS A 188 -21.82 0.16 -22.22
N ARG A 189 -20.67 0.57 -22.75
CA ARG A 189 -20.08 1.91 -22.55
C ARG A 189 -20.71 3.00 -23.43
N SER A 190 -21.50 2.64 -24.44
CA SER A 190 -21.82 3.56 -25.56
C SER A 190 -22.92 4.61 -25.30
N HIS A 191 -23.69 4.50 -24.22
CA HIS A 191 -24.86 5.36 -23.99
C HIS A 191 -24.83 6.19 -22.69
N ALA A 192 -23.82 6.00 -21.83
CA ALA A 192 -23.76 6.70 -20.54
C ALA A 192 -23.20 8.13 -20.70
N GLN A 193 -24.01 9.15 -20.34
CA GLN A 193 -23.57 10.54 -20.28
C GLN A 193 -22.75 10.87 -19.01
N ILE A 194 -22.82 9.99 -18.00
CA ILE A 194 -22.14 10.11 -16.70
C ILE A 194 -21.36 8.82 -16.43
N SER A 195 -20.06 8.94 -16.14
CA SER A 195 -19.21 7.81 -15.68
C SER A 195 -18.78 8.03 -14.24
N ILE A 196 -18.84 6.97 -13.42
CA ILE A 196 -18.41 6.99 -12.02
C ILE A 196 -17.16 6.10 -11.90
N ILE A 197 -16.03 6.73 -11.59
CA ILE A 197 -14.74 6.07 -11.48
C ILE A 197 -14.39 5.98 -9.99
N HIS A 198 -14.25 4.76 -9.48
CA HIS A 198 -13.79 4.54 -8.11
C HIS A 198 -12.28 4.50 -8.09
N VAL A 199 -11.69 5.42 -7.32
CA VAL A 199 -10.26 5.53 -7.16
C VAL A 199 -9.86 4.79 -5.87
N GLU A 200 -9.20 3.65 -6.04
CA GLU A 200 -8.71 2.84 -4.92
C GLU A 200 -7.18 2.81 -4.90
N GLY A 201 -6.61 3.07 -3.73
CA GLY A 201 -5.16 2.98 -3.51
C GLY A 201 -4.49 4.32 -3.24
N GLU A 202 -3.18 4.33 -3.39
CA GLU A 202 -2.29 5.44 -3.03
C GLU A 202 -2.08 6.35 -4.26
N LEU A 203 -2.39 7.65 -4.15
CA LEU A 203 -2.23 8.64 -5.22
C LEU A 203 -0.97 9.49 -5.01
N PHE A 204 0.18 8.83 -5.08
CA PHE A 204 1.49 9.49 -5.01
C PHE A 204 2.20 9.46 -6.37
N PHE A 205 3.37 10.08 -6.46
CA PHE A 205 4.19 10.19 -7.68
C PHE A 205 4.25 8.90 -8.54
N GLY A 206 4.43 7.73 -7.93
CA GLY A 206 4.55 6.45 -8.66
C GLY A 206 3.26 5.99 -9.36
N ALA A 207 2.10 6.49 -8.93
CA ALA A 207 0.78 6.08 -9.41
C ALA A 207 0.09 7.13 -10.30
N ALA A 208 0.57 8.38 -10.28
CA ALA A 208 -0.08 9.54 -10.88
C ALA A 208 -0.20 9.44 -12.41
N ASP A 209 0.84 8.98 -13.11
CA ASP A 209 0.84 8.82 -14.57
C ASP A 209 -0.08 7.69 -15.03
N VAL A 210 -0.06 6.55 -14.31
CA VAL A 210 -0.93 5.41 -14.60
C VAL A 210 -2.39 5.81 -14.44
N PHE A 211 -2.70 6.51 -13.35
CA PHE A 211 -4.01 7.08 -13.07
C PHE A 211 -4.49 8.05 -14.16
N SER A 212 -3.67 9.04 -14.53
CA SER A 212 -4.02 10.03 -15.55
C SER A 212 -4.28 9.37 -16.90
N ASN A 213 -3.43 8.43 -17.31
CA ASN A 213 -3.56 7.71 -18.57
C ASN A 213 -4.80 6.81 -18.62
N GLN A 214 -5.10 6.09 -17.53
CA GLN A 214 -6.30 5.25 -17.46
C GLN A 214 -7.59 6.09 -17.53
N ILE A 215 -7.66 7.21 -16.79
CA ILE A 215 -8.82 8.09 -16.86
C ILE A 215 -8.93 8.74 -18.23
N ARG A 216 -7.83 9.21 -18.83
CA ARG A 216 -7.87 9.78 -20.19
C ARG A 216 -8.46 8.80 -21.21
N ARG A 217 -8.10 7.52 -21.14
CA ARG A 217 -8.66 6.46 -21.98
C ARG A 217 -10.16 6.25 -21.75
N ILE A 218 -10.60 6.21 -20.49
CA ILE A 218 -12.03 6.11 -20.16
C ILE A 218 -12.79 7.33 -20.72
N CYS A 219 -12.18 8.51 -20.59
CA CYS A 219 -12.74 9.74 -21.06
C CYS A 219 -12.78 9.85 -22.60
N GLU A 220 -12.08 9.05 -23.41
CA GLU A 220 -12.14 9.22 -24.88
C GLU A 220 -13.51 8.87 -25.52
N GLN A 221 -14.48 8.40 -24.75
CA GLN A 221 -15.82 8.03 -25.22
C GLN A 221 -16.65 9.24 -25.71
N GLN A 222 -17.29 9.10 -26.88
CA GLN A 222 -17.95 10.21 -27.59
C GLN A 222 -19.16 10.83 -26.86
N ASN A 223 -19.81 10.10 -25.94
CA ASN A 223 -21.05 10.55 -25.30
C ASN A 223 -20.89 10.99 -23.83
N LEU A 224 -19.67 10.93 -23.29
CA LEU A 224 -19.39 11.24 -21.89
C LEU A 224 -19.35 12.75 -21.65
N LYS A 225 -20.20 13.28 -20.75
CA LYS A 225 -20.25 14.70 -20.37
C LYS A 225 -19.73 14.96 -18.96
N VAL A 226 -20.01 14.07 -18.01
CA VAL A 226 -19.62 14.24 -16.60
C VAL A 226 -18.87 13.02 -16.09
N VAL A 227 -17.75 13.26 -15.42
CA VAL A 227 -16.93 12.24 -14.76
C VAL A 227 -17.02 12.46 -13.25
N ILE A 228 -17.47 11.45 -12.52
CA ILE A 228 -17.50 11.46 -11.05
C ILE A 228 -16.32 10.61 -10.55
N LEU A 229 -15.33 11.24 -9.92
CA LEU A 229 -14.25 10.54 -9.23
C LEU A 229 -14.63 10.28 -7.77
N ARG A 230 -14.76 9.01 -7.39
CA ARG A 230 -14.99 8.60 -6.01
C ARG A 230 -13.65 8.41 -5.30
N MET A 231 -13.32 9.36 -4.41
CA MET A 231 -12.04 9.46 -3.70
C MET A 231 -12.06 8.85 -2.29
N LYS A 232 -13.14 8.14 -1.92
CA LYS A 232 -13.34 7.60 -0.56
C LYS A 232 -12.22 6.65 -0.13
N ASN A 233 -11.72 5.86 -1.07
CA ASN A 233 -10.66 4.87 -0.85
C ASN A 233 -9.28 5.36 -1.32
N ALA A 234 -9.18 6.62 -1.76
CA ALA A 234 -7.93 7.22 -2.18
C ALA A 234 -7.12 7.69 -0.95
N ARG A 235 -5.83 7.33 -0.92
CA ARG A 235 -4.90 7.64 0.17
C ARG A 235 -3.68 8.40 -0.34
N ASN A 236 -3.06 9.14 0.58
CA ASN A 236 -1.81 9.89 0.39
C ASN A 236 -1.70 10.64 -0.95
N LEU A 237 -2.66 11.54 -1.22
CA LEU A 237 -2.54 12.49 -2.33
C LEU A 237 -1.33 13.41 -2.08
N ASP A 238 -0.29 13.30 -2.91
CA ASP A 238 0.89 14.17 -2.87
C ASP A 238 0.83 15.27 -3.95
N ALA A 239 1.89 16.09 -4.04
CA ALA A 239 1.98 17.15 -5.03
C ALA A 239 1.86 16.61 -6.47
N SER A 240 2.46 15.45 -6.74
CA SER A 240 2.45 14.81 -8.06
C SER A 240 1.05 14.32 -8.43
N GLY A 241 0.33 13.71 -7.48
CA GLY A 241 -1.07 13.33 -7.65
C GLY A 241 -1.97 14.55 -7.87
N ALA A 242 -1.72 15.67 -7.18
CA ALA A 242 -2.42 16.92 -7.41
C ALA A 242 -2.13 17.49 -8.83
N MET A 243 -0.88 17.49 -9.29
CA MET A 243 -0.52 17.92 -10.65
C MET A 243 -1.17 17.04 -11.73
N ALA A 244 -1.27 15.72 -11.48
CA ALA A 244 -1.95 14.81 -12.39
C ALA A 244 -3.47 15.07 -12.46
N LEU A 245 -4.10 15.39 -11.32
CA LEU A 245 -5.50 15.83 -11.27
C LEU A 245 -5.70 17.17 -11.99
N ASP A 246 -4.76 18.11 -11.83
CA ASP A 246 -4.80 19.40 -12.51
C ASP A 246 -4.73 19.24 -14.03
N SER A 247 -3.78 18.43 -14.50
CA SER A 247 -3.61 18.09 -15.92
C SER A 247 -4.82 17.34 -16.49
N LEU A 248 -5.46 16.49 -15.69
CA LEU A 248 -6.69 15.80 -16.07
C LEU A 248 -7.86 16.79 -16.20
N LEU A 249 -7.96 17.75 -15.28
CA LEU A 249 -9.00 18.76 -15.32
C LEU A 249 -8.87 19.67 -16.54
N ASP A 250 -7.65 20.13 -16.86
CA ASP A 250 -7.40 20.90 -18.09
C ASP A 250 -7.81 20.13 -19.34
N TYR A 251 -7.49 18.83 -19.39
CA TYR A 251 -7.87 17.96 -20.49
C TYR A 251 -9.39 17.79 -20.60
N LEU A 252 -10.12 17.68 -19.48
CA LEU A 252 -11.57 17.57 -19.49
C LEU A 252 -12.24 18.89 -19.89
N GLN A 253 -11.72 20.03 -19.43
CA GLN A 253 -12.19 21.35 -19.82
C GLN A 253 -12.03 21.59 -21.32
N GLN A 254 -10.89 21.22 -21.90
CA GLN A 254 -10.66 21.30 -23.37
C GLN A 254 -11.66 20.46 -24.17
N LYS A 255 -12.17 19.37 -23.60
CA LYS A 255 -13.18 18.50 -24.23
C LYS A 255 -14.63 18.86 -23.84
N ASN A 256 -14.86 20.00 -23.20
CA ASN A 256 -16.18 20.43 -22.69
C ASN A 256 -16.85 19.37 -21.78
N ARG A 257 -16.06 18.80 -20.86
CA ARG A 257 -16.52 17.82 -19.87
C ARG A 257 -16.30 18.31 -18.46
N TYR A 258 -17.15 17.84 -17.55
CA TYR A 258 -17.13 18.25 -16.16
C TYR A 258 -16.57 17.14 -15.27
N LEU A 259 -15.76 17.54 -14.30
CA LEU A 259 -15.22 16.66 -13.27
C LEU A 259 -15.91 16.96 -11.94
N ILE A 260 -16.41 15.93 -11.27
CA ILE A 260 -16.99 16.01 -9.92
C ILE A 260 -16.24 15.04 -9.03
N MET A 261 -15.85 15.48 -7.84
CA MET A 261 -15.24 14.62 -6.83
C MET A 261 -16.22 14.27 -5.73
N SER A 262 -16.30 12.99 -5.38
CA SER A 262 -17.15 12.49 -4.30
C SER A 262 -16.36 11.70 -3.27
N GLY A 263 -16.74 11.80 -1.99
CA GLY A 263 -16.09 11.04 -0.92
C GLY A 263 -14.69 11.53 -0.59
N VAL A 264 -14.42 12.83 -0.75
CA VAL A 264 -13.11 13.40 -0.43
C VAL A 264 -12.87 13.36 1.08
N THR A 265 -11.79 12.71 1.51
CA THR A 265 -11.41 12.67 2.93
C THR A 265 -10.79 14.01 3.36
N PRO A 266 -10.83 14.39 4.65
CA PRO A 266 -10.27 15.66 5.12
C PRO A 266 -8.78 15.85 4.80
N LYS A 267 -8.01 14.76 4.76
CA LYS A 267 -6.59 14.80 4.36
C LYS A 267 -6.42 15.17 2.88
N VAL A 268 -7.23 14.56 2.00
CA VAL A 268 -7.22 14.84 0.56
C VAL A 268 -7.73 16.26 0.30
N MET A 269 -8.79 16.69 0.98
CA MET A 269 -9.34 18.05 0.86
C MET A 269 -8.28 19.13 1.12
N ARG A 270 -7.49 18.97 2.18
CA ARG A 270 -6.41 19.90 2.52
C ARG A 270 -5.37 20.04 1.40
N VAL A 271 -5.05 18.95 0.71
CA VAL A 271 -4.12 18.96 -0.42
C VAL A 271 -4.75 19.66 -1.62
N LEU A 272 -6.01 19.34 -1.94
CA LEU A 272 -6.76 20.00 -3.01
C LEU A 272 -6.87 21.51 -2.80
N GLU A 273 -7.18 21.97 -1.58
CA GLU A 273 -7.25 23.39 -1.23
C GLU A 273 -5.90 24.09 -1.40
N ARG A 274 -4.83 23.50 -0.85
CA ARG A 274 -3.48 24.08 -0.95
C ARG A 274 -2.93 24.12 -2.37
N SER A 275 -3.37 23.19 -3.22
CA SER A 275 -2.98 23.14 -4.63
C SER A 275 -3.80 24.07 -5.53
N GLY A 276 -4.85 24.74 -5.01
CA GLY A 276 -5.75 25.57 -5.82
C GLY A 276 -6.76 24.77 -6.65
N LEU A 277 -6.70 23.43 -6.64
CA LEU A 277 -7.61 22.57 -7.39
C LEU A 277 -9.09 22.78 -7.02
N VAL A 278 -9.40 23.05 -5.75
CA VAL A 278 -10.79 23.30 -5.32
C VAL A 278 -11.40 24.52 -6.02
N GLU A 279 -10.59 25.56 -6.25
CA GLU A 279 -11.05 26.77 -6.93
C GLU A 279 -11.25 26.51 -8.43
N LYS A 280 -10.33 25.74 -9.03
CA LYS A 280 -10.41 25.36 -10.44
C LYS A 280 -11.57 24.40 -10.75
N LEU A 281 -11.91 23.51 -9.81
CA LEU A 281 -13.07 22.61 -9.89
C LEU A 281 -14.42 23.29 -9.65
N GLY A 282 -14.42 24.37 -8.87
CA GLY A 282 -15.63 24.87 -8.22
C GLY A 282 -15.95 24.08 -6.96
N ARG A 283 -16.17 24.78 -5.84
CA ARG A 283 -16.47 24.17 -4.53
C ARG A 283 -17.74 23.31 -4.57
N GLU A 284 -18.67 23.64 -5.45
CA GLU A 284 -19.92 22.93 -5.69
C GLU A 284 -19.76 21.55 -6.35
N ASN A 285 -18.58 21.26 -6.91
CA ASN A 285 -18.27 19.98 -7.55
C ASN A 285 -17.41 19.06 -6.64
N VAL A 286 -17.20 19.45 -5.38
CA VAL A 286 -16.41 18.69 -4.40
C VAL A 286 -17.29 18.28 -3.20
N PHE A 287 -17.52 16.99 -3.05
CA PHE A 287 -18.32 16.42 -1.97
C PHE A 287 -17.45 15.64 -0.98
N LEU A 288 -17.46 16.05 0.29
CA LEU A 288 -16.71 15.39 1.38
C LEU A 288 -17.25 13.99 1.68
N ALA A 289 -16.40 13.15 2.28
CA ALA A 289 -16.80 11.83 2.77
C ALA A 289 -17.74 11.94 3.98
N GLU A 290 -18.98 11.51 3.81
CA GLU A 290 -19.97 11.38 4.89
C GLU A 290 -19.99 9.96 5.49
N GLN A 291 -20.57 9.82 6.69
CA GLN A 291 -20.67 8.53 7.41
C GLN A 291 -21.52 7.50 6.66
N SER A 292 -22.54 7.95 5.92
CA SER A 292 -23.37 7.06 5.10
C SER A 292 -22.63 6.66 3.82
N LEU A 293 -22.69 5.36 3.46
CA LEU A 293 -21.75 4.76 2.50
C LEU A 293 -21.76 5.42 1.11
N ASN A 294 -22.91 6.00 0.70
CA ASN A 294 -23.18 6.48 -0.65
C ASN A 294 -23.76 7.91 -0.73
N ALA A 295 -23.90 8.67 0.38
CA ALA A 295 -24.54 9.99 0.31
C ALA A 295 -23.75 11.00 -0.52
N SER A 296 -22.42 11.03 -0.36
CA SER A 296 -21.55 11.92 -1.14
C SER A 296 -21.61 11.62 -2.63
N THR A 297 -21.62 10.34 -3.01
CA THR A 297 -21.78 9.91 -4.41
C THR A 297 -23.17 10.22 -4.95
N ARG A 298 -24.23 10.12 -4.14
CA ARG A 298 -25.59 10.51 -4.52
C ARG A 298 -25.71 12.02 -4.76
N ASN A 299 -25.09 12.84 -3.93
CA ASN A 299 -25.07 14.30 -4.11
C ASN A 299 -24.28 14.71 -5.36
N ALA A 300 -23.15 14.05 -5.61
CA ALA A 300 -22.39 14.18 -6.85
C ALA A 300 -23.21 13.78 -8.08
N LEU A 301 -24.00 12.70 -8.00
CA LEU A 301 -24.88 12.27 -9.08
C LEU A 301 -25.98 13.29 -9.37
N LYS A 302 -26.64 13.83 -8.34
CA LYS A 302 -27.64 14.90 -8.50
C LYS A 302 -27.05 16.12 -9.21
N ARG A 303 -25.82 16.51 -8.85
CA ARG A 303 -25.10 17.60 -9.52
C ARG A 303 -24.80 17.26 -10.97
N ALA A 304 -24.30 16.06 -11.25
CA ALA A 304 -24.02 15.60 -12.61
C ALA A 304 -25.28 15.63 -13.49
N LEU A 305 -26.42 15.15 -12.97
CA LEU A 305 -27.71 15.20 -13.68
C LEU A 305 -28.16 16.64 -13.96
N SER A 306 -27.94 17.58 -13.04
CA SER A 306 -28.28 19.00 -13.29
C SER A 306 -27.45 19.61 -14.42
N ILE A 307 -26.18 19.23 -14.54
CA ILE A 307 -25.28 19.69 -15.62
C ILE A 307 -25.72 19.10 -16.95
N VAL A 308 -26.04 17.81 -16.98
CA VAL A 308 -26.52 17.13 -18.18
C VAL A 308 -27.87 17.69 -18.63
N ALA A 309 -28.80 17.93 -17.71
CA ALA A 309 -30.10 18.53 -18.00
C ALA A 309 -29.98 19.96 -18.53
N ALA A 310 -29.13 20.80 -17.93
CA ALA A 310 -28.85 22.15 -18.43
C ALA A 310 -28.24 22.14 -19.84
N THR A 311 -27.39 21.16 -20.14
CA THR A 311 -26.80 20.99 -21.48
C THR A 311 -27.82 20.47 -22.50
N ALA A 312 -28.81 19.67 -22.07
CA ALA A 312 -29.88 19.19 -22.94
C ALA A 312 -30.91 20.28 -23.27
N SER A 313 -31.18 21.20 -22.33
CA SER A 313 -32.03 22.37 -22.56
C SER A 313 -31.42 23.42 -23.50
N ASP A 314 -30.12 23.34 -23.78
CA ASP A 314 -29.42 24.24 -24.72
C ASP A 314 -29.51 23.77 -26.19
N ILE A 315 -30.17 22.64 -26.45
CA ILE A 315 -30.54 22.21 -27.80
C ILE A 315 -31.77 23.03 -28.22
N ARG A 316 -31.54 24.24 -28.73
CA ARG A 316 -32.57 25.03 -29.41
C ARG A 316 -33.00 24.28 -30.67
N ILE A 317 -34.17 23.65 -30.61
CA ILE A 317 -34.89 23.19 -31.79
C ILE A 317 -35.16 24.42 -32.64
N PHE A 318 -34.51 24.52 -33.81
CA PHE A 318 -34.86 25.54 -34.81
C PHE A 318 -36.31 25.28 -35.24
N PHE A 319 -37.23 26.10 -34.73
CA PHE A 319 -38.60 26.14 -35.23
C PHE A 319 -38.56 26.79 -36.62
N ASN A 320 -38.86 26.02 -37.67
CA ASN A 320 -39.03 26.53 -39.02
C ASN A 320 -40.50 26.95 -39.19
N PRO A 321 -40.84 28.25 -39.24
CA PRO A 321 -42.23 28.69 -39.40
C PRO A 321 -42.63 28.55 -40.86
N GLY A 322 -43.01 27.34 -41.29
CA GLY A 322 -43.31 27.11 -42.71
C GLY A 322 -43.96 25.79 -43.11
N GLN A 323 -44.29 24.88 -42.20
CA GLN A 323 -45.03 23.67 -42.56
C GLN A 323 -46.33 23.55 -41.77
N ARG A 324 -47.44 23.80 -42.48
CA ARG A 324 -48.78 23.38 -42.06
C ARG A 324 -48.81 21.85 -42.06
N VAL A 325 -49.13 21.26 -40.92
CA VAL A 325 -49.64 19.89 -40.83
C VAL A 325 -50.93 19.95 -39.99
N GLY A 326 -51.99 19.32 -40.50
CA GLY A 326 -53.40 19.47 -40.11
C GLY A 326 -53.79 18.93 -38.72
N PRO A 327 -55.10 18.97 -38.37
CA PRO A 327 -55.55 18.92 -36.99
C PRO A 327 -55.63 17.50 -36.39
N ALA A 328 -55.22 17.44 -35.12
CA ALA A 328 -55.71 16.70 -33.96
C ALA A 328 -56.15 15.23 -34.07
N THR A 329 -55.56 14.40 -33.20
CA THR A 329 -56.34 13.51 -32.31
C THR A 329 -55.74 13.52 -30.90
N GLU A 330 -56.60 13.82 -29.94
CA GLU A 330 -56.41 13.62 -28.49
C GLU A 330 -56.29 12.13 -28.21
N GLU A 331 -55.33 11.73 -27.36
CA GLU A 331 -55.54 10.65 -26.40
C GLU A 331 -54.50 10.77 -25.26
N ALA A 332 -55.00 11.25 -24.12
CA ALA A 332 -54.35 11.13 -22.84
C ALA A 332 -54.50 9.68 -22.35
N SER A 333 -53.45 9.07 -21.79
CA SER A 333 -53.54 8.35 -20.51
C SER A 333 -52.23 7.66 -20.11
N SER A 334 -51.84 7.93 -18.86
CA SER A 334 -51.23 7.03 -17.88
C SER A 334 -50.02 6.17 -18.26
N TRP A 335 -48.84 6.55 -17.73
CA TRP A 335 -47.86 5.57 -17.26
C TRP A 335 -47.30 5.99 -15.90
N THR A 336 -47.63 5.18 -14.90
CA THR A 336 -47.23 5.23 -13.49
C THR A 336 -45.86 4.55 -13.30
N PHE A 337 -45.02 5.13 -12.45
CA PHE A 337 -43.74 4.58 -12.01
C PHE A 337 -43.92 3.59 -10.85
N GLU A 338 -43.30 2.42 -10.93
CA GLU A 338 -42.90 1.63 -9.76
C GLU A 338 -41.47 1.07 -9.91
N ILE A 339 -40.63 1.53 -8.96
CA ILE A 339 -39.42 0.98 -8.31
C ILE A 339 -38.24 0.54 -9.19
#